data_AF-A0A022PQ79-F1
#
_entry.id   AF-A0A022PQ79-F1
#
_cell.length_a   1.000
_cell.length_b   1.000
_cell.length_c   1.000
_cell.angle_alpha   90.00
_cell.angle_beta   90.00
_cell.angle_gamma   90.00
#
_symmetry.space_group_name_H-M   'P 1'
#
loop_
_entity.id
_entity.type
_entity.pdbx_description
1 polymer ?
#
loop_
_entity_poly.entity_id
_entity_poly.type
_entity_poly.pdbx_seq_one_letter_code
_entity_poly.pdbx_strand_id
1 'polypeptide(L)'
;MANDKKGVGIVKFFRGKNIFITGGTGLLGKALVEKILRSTPVGKIYVLVKADDQETALDRITRELINSELFKCLEEKHGKYYRDFTKKNLIPVV
;
A
#
# COMPACT_ATOMS: atom_id res chain seq x y z
N MET A 1 26.83 -4.91 15.19
CA MET A 1 25.94 -3.73 15.21
C MET A 1 26.04 -3.06 13.84
N ALA A 2 25.17 -3.46 12.92
CA ALA A 2 25.37 -3.17 11.50
C ALA A 2 24.87 -1.76 11.13
N ASN A 3 25.85 -0.86 10.99
CA ASN A 3 25.96 0.20 9.99
C ASN A 3 24.64 0.89 9.58
N ASP A 4 24.25 1.88 10.38
CA ASP A 4 23.33 2.96 10.02
C ASP A 4 23.92 3.73 8.81
N LYS A 5 23.61 3.29 7.59
CA LYS A 5 23.65 4.20 6.44
C LYS A 5 22.58 5.25 6.72
N LYS A 6 22.97 6.39 7.31
CA LYS A 6 22.12 7.56 7.58
C LYS A 6 21.61 8.16 6.26
N GLY A 7 20.66 7.50 5.61
CA GLY A 7 19.79 8.16 4.63
C GLY A 7 18.90 9.18 5.35
N VAL A 8 18.08 9.91 4.59
CA VAL A 8 17.15 10.94 5.10
C VAL A 8 16.03 10.42 6.04
N GLY A 9 16.14 9.19 6.56
CA GLY A 9 15.25 8.67 7.60
C GLY A 9 13.89 8.15 7.13
N ILE A 10 13.66 7.96 5.82
CA ILE A 10 12.36 7.53 5.25
C ILE A 10 11.81 6.26 5.92
N VAL A 11 12.63 5.21 6.07
CA VAL A 11 12.19 3.95 6.68
C VAL A 11 11.79 4.14 8.15
N LYS A 12 12.55 4.95 8.90
CA LYS A 12 12.23 5.29 10.29
C LYS A 12 10.96 6.13 10.37
N PHE A 13 10.76 7.06 9.44
CA PHE A 13 9.58 7.90 9.36
C PHE A 13 8.31 7.07 9.16
N PHE A 14 8.26 6.17 8.16
CA PHE A 14 7.04 5.42 7.88
C PHE A 14 6.74 4.30 8.88
N ARG A 15 7.70 3.90 9.74
CA ARG A 15 7.53 2.77 10.66
C ARG A 15 6.29 2.91 11.54
N GLY A 16 5.35 1.98 11.37
CA GLY A 16 4.10 1.90 12.14
C GLY A 16 3.13 3.07 11.90
N LYS A 17 3.43 4.00 10.99
CA LYS A 17 2.54 5.12 10.71
C LYS A 17 1.36 4.68 9.86
N ASN A 18 0.20 5.24 10.16
CA ASN A 18 -0.96 5.19 9.30
C ASN A 18 -0.94 6.41 8.39
N ILE A 19 -1.17 6.22 7.10
CA ILE A 19 -1.14 7.29 6.10
C ILE A 19 -2.43 7.31 5.30
N PHE A 20 -2.86 8.51 4.90
CA PHE A 20 -4.03 8.72 4.05
C PHE A 20 -3.58 9.22 2.69
N ILE A 21 -4.03 8.58 1.62
CA ILE A 21 -3.65 8.88 0.24
C ILE A 21 -4.91 9.11 -0.60
N THR A 22 -5.00 10.28 -1.21
CA THR A 22 -5.98 10.58 -2.26
C THR A 22 -5.42 10.24 -3.63
N GLY A 23 -6.28 9.82 -4.56
CA GLY A 23 -5.83 9.47 -5.92
C GLY A 23 -4.94 8.22 -5.97
N GLY A 24 -4.98 7.38 -4.93
CA GLY A 24 -4.13 6.18 -4.81
C GLY A 24 -4.41 5.09 -5.85
N THR A 25 -5.55 5.15 -6.54
CA THR A 25 -5.88 4.26 -7.67
C THR A 25 -5.36 4.76 -9.03
N GLY A 26 -4.92 6.03 -9.12
CA GLY A 26 -4.33 6.59 -10.34
C GLY A 26 -2.93 6.04 -10.60
N LEU A 27 -2.41 6.25 -11.83
CA LEU A 27 -1.14 5.69 -12.29
C LEU A 27 0.04 5.88 -11.32
N LEU A 28 0.29 7.12 -10.90
CA LEU A 28 1.36 7.44 -9.95
C LEU A 28 0.99 7.04 -8.51
N GLY A 29 -0.28 7.24 -8.14
CA GLY A 29 -0.78 6.92 -6.80
C GLY A 29 -0.55 5.46 -6.44
N LYS A 30 -0.88 4.53 -7.37
CA LYS A 30 -0.67 3.10 -7.12
C LYS A 30 0.81 2.72 -7.02
N ALA A 31 1.68 3.38 -7.80
CA ALA A 31 3.14 3.22 -7.70
C ALA A 31 3.68 3.68 -6.34
N LEU A 32 3.18 4.81 -5.83
CA LEU A 32 3.50 5.29 -4.49
C LEU A 32 3.05 4.30 -3.40
N VAL A 33 1.80 3.84 -3.48
CA VAL A 33 1.24 2.87 -2.53
C VAL A 33 2.08 1.58 -2.52
N GLU A 34 2.35 0.99 -3.68
CA GLU A 34 3.19 -0.21 -3.82
C GLU A 34 4.57 0.02 -3.21
N LYS A 35 5.21 1.14 -3.56
CA LYS A 35 6.57 1.46 -3.11
C LYS A 35 6.66 1.57 -1.59
N ILE A 36 5.68 2.22 -0.96
CA ILE A 36 5.61 2.37 0.49
C ILE A 36 5.43 1.00 1.16
N LEU A 37 4.49 0.18 0.68
CA LEU A 37 4.26 -1.17 1.20
C LEU A 37 5.49 -2.07 1.06
N ARG A 38 6.16 -2.01 -0.09
CA ARG A 38 7.33 -2.86 -0.37
C ARG A 38 8.58 -2.40 0.37
N SER A 39 8.78 -1.09 0.54
CA SER A 39 10.07 -0.52 0.98
C SER A 39 10.08 -0.04 2.43
N THR A 40 8.94 0.04 3.11
CA THR A 40 8.85 0.58 4.47
C THR A 40 7.97 -0.28 5.38
N PRO A 41 8.22 -0.33 6.69
CA PRO A 41 7.36 -1.01 7.65
C PRO A 41 6.17 -0.12 8.05
N VAL A 42 5.41 0.37 7.07
CA VAL A 42 4.21 1.20 7.29
C VAL A 42 3.13 0.42 8.04
N GLY A 43 2.28 1.14 8.78
CA GLY A 43 1.04 0.59 9.35
C GLY A 43 -0.01 0.40 8.27
N LYS A 44 -1.09 1.15 8.33
CA LYS A 44 -2.18 1.12 7.34
C LYS A 44 -2.05 2.28 6.34
N ILE A 45 -2.36 2.00 5.09
CA ILE A 45 -2.56 2.99 4.04
C ILE A 45 -4.06 3.06 3.79
N TYR A 46 -4.64 4.19 4.13
CA TYR A 46 -6.02 4.53 3.84
C TYR A 46 -6.07 5.20 2.47
N VAL A 47 -6.83 4.65 1.54
CA VAL A 47 -6.92 5.17 0.17
C VAL A 47 -8.32 5.72 -0.05
N LEU A 48 -8.43 7.01 -0.36
CA LEU A 48 -9.70 7.61 -0.77
C LEU A 48 -10.07 7.09 -2.16
N VAL A 49 -11.25 6.51 -2.27
CA VAL A 49 -11.78 5.90 -3.48
C VAL A 49 -13.15 6.51 -3.77
N LYS A 50 -13.31 7.09 -4.96
CA LYS A 50 -14.63 7.47 -5.45
C LYS A 50 -15.44 6.21 -5.73
N ALA A 51 -16.44 5.95 -4.89
CA ALA A 51 -17.35 4.81 -4.92
C ALA A 51 -18.66 5.19 -4.20
N ASP A 52 -19.73 4.43 -4.43
CA ASP A 52 -21.04 4.68 -3.79
C ASP A 52 -21.12 4.03 -2.39
N ASP A 53 -20.38 2.94 -2.19
CA ASP A 53 -20.31 2.20 -0.94
C ASP A 53 -18.93 1.54 -0.75
N GLN A 54 -18.75 0.91 0.43
CA GLN A 54 -17.52 0.25 0.82
C GLN A 54 -17.19 -0.97 -0.05
N GLU A 55 -18.18 -1.71 -0.53
CA GLU A 55 -18.00 -2.89 -1.37
C GLU A 55 -17.42 -2.48 -2.73
N THR A 56 -18.03 -1.47 -3.36
CA THR A 56 -17.56 -0.87 -4.61
C THR A 56 -16.14 -0.31 -4.47
N ALA A 57 -15.82 0.27 -3.31
CA ALA A 57 -14.47 0.76 -3.03
C ALA A 57 -13.44 -0.37 -2.89
N LEU A 58 -13.79 -1.46 -2.21
CA LEU A 58 -12.97 -2.66 -2.09
C LEU A 58 -12.70 -3.30 -3.45
N ASP A 59 -13.73 -3.41 -4.30
CA ASP A 59 -13.59 -3.92 -5.67
C ASP A 59 -12.65 -3.07 -6.49
N ARG A 60 -12.77 -1.74 -6.40
CA ARG A 60 -11.87 -0.81 -7.10
C ARG A 60 -10.43 -0.93 -6.60
N ILE A 61 -10.19 -1.02 -5.28
CA ILE A 61 -8.82 -1.27 -4.78
C ILE A 61 -8.30 -2.62 -5.26
N THR A 62 -9.13 -3.65 -5.23
CA THR A 62 -8.74 -5.00 -5.63
C THR A 62 -8.32 -5.05 -7.09
N ARG A 63 -9.11 -4.42 -7.97
CA ARG A 63 -8.82 -4.36 -9.41
C ARG A 63 -7.62 -3.48 -9.74
N GLU A 64 -7.58 -2.25 -9.21
CA GLU A 64 -6.60 -1.24 -9.63
C GLU A 64 -5.23 -1.40 -8.95
N LEU A 65 -5.18 -2.00 -7.75
CA LEU A 65 -3.96 -2.20 -6.98
C LEU A 65 -3.62 -3.69 -6.81
N ILE A 66 -4.46 -4.44 -6.06
CA ILE A 66 -4.10 -5.78 -5.58
C ILE A 66 -3.86 -6.77 -6.74
N ASN A 67 -4.64 -6.68 -7.81
CA ASN A 67 -4.51 -7.53 -9.00
C ASN A 67 -3.63 -6.90 -10.10
N SER A 68 -3.05 -5.73 -9.87
CA SER A 68 -2.28 -5.03 -10.91
C SER A 68 -0.89 -5.62 -11.08
N GLU A 69 -0.39 -5.61 -12.31
CA GLU A 69 0.99 -6.03 -12.67
C GLU A 69 2.06 -5.35 -11.83
N LEU A 70 1.82 -4.09 -11.45
CA LEU A 70 2.72 -3.31 -10.59
C LEU A 70 2.96 -3.96 -9.23
N PHE A 71 1.96 -4.68 -8.70
CA PHE A 71 2.03 -5.30 -7.38
C PHE A 71 2.67 -6.70 -7.40
N LYS A 72 3.08 -7.24 -8.56
CA LYS A 72 3.72 -8.56 -8.65
C LYS A 72 4.95 -8.70 -7.76
N CYS A 73 5.81 -7.69 -7.70
CA CYS A 73 6.98 -7.73 -6.82
C CYS A 73 6.59 -7.79 -5.33
N LEU A 74 5.47 -7.17 -4.95
CA LEU A 74 4.94 -7.25 -3.59
C LEU A 74 4.29 -8.61 -3.34
N GLU A 75 3.60 -9.17 -4.32
CA GLU A 75 3.03 -10.51 -4.28
C GLU A 75 4.11 -11.58 -4.10
N GLU A 76 5.17 -11.56 -4.91
CA GLU A 76 6.32 -12.46 -4.79
C GLU A 76 6.98 -12.37 -3.41
N LYS A 77 7.10 -11.15 -2.88
CA LYS A 77 7.70 -10.91 -1.55
C LYS A 77 6.89 -11.52 -0.40
N HIS A 78 5.56 -11.51 -0.49
CA HIS A 78 4.68 -12.00 0.57
C HIS A 78 4.13 -13.42 0.32
N GLY A 79 4.26 -13.94 -0.91
CA GLY A 79 3.80 -15.26 -1.33
C GLY A 79 2.33 -15.50 -0.95
N LYS A 80 2.06 -16.64 -0.32
CA LYS A 80 0.72 -17.02 0.13
C LYS A 80 0.03 -16.03 1.07
N TYR A 81 0.79 -15.15 1.73
CA TYR A 81 0.26 -14.14 2.66
C TYR A 81 -0.07 -12.80 1.99
N TYR A 82 0.15 -12.66 0.67
CA TYR A 82 -0.04 -11.41 -0.05
C TYR A 82 -1.46 -10.85 0.10
N ARG A 83 -2.48 -11.70 -0.02
CA ARG A 83 -3.89 -11.30 0.09
C ARG A 83 -4.23 -10.82 1.50
N ASP A 84 -3.76 -11.51 2.53
CA ASP A 84 -4.00 -11.12 3.92
C ASP A 84 -3.24 -9.84 4.29
N PHE A 85 -2.00 -9.71 3.80
CA PHE A 85 -1.19 -8.51 3.96
C PHE A 85 -1.87 -7.29 3.33
N THR A 86 -2.28 -7.39 2.07
CA THR A 86 -2.94 -6.28 1.36
C THR A 86 -4.26 -5.90 2.01
N LYS A 87 -5.12 -6.86 2.38
CA LYS A 87 -6.37 -6.58 3.11
C LYS A 87 -6.15 -5.89 4.46
N LYS A 88 -5.09 -6.26 5.19
CA LYS A 88 -4.76 -5.65 6.47
C LYS A 88 -4.20 -4.23 6.34
N ASN A 89 -3.41 -3.99 5.29
CA ASN A 89 -2.61 -2.78 5.14
C ASN A 89 -3.24 -1.75 4.19
N LEU A 90 -4.15 -2.13 3.29
CA LEU A 90 -4.86 -1.22 2.38
C LEU A 90 -6.33 -1.12 2.76
N ILE A 91 -6.73 0.05 3.25
CA ILE A 91 -8.09 0.30 3.72
C ILE A 91 -8.76 1.31 2.77
N PRO A 92 -9.79 0.92 2.01
CA PRO A 92 -10.57 1.91 1.26
C PRO A 92 -11.29 2.86 2.21
N VAL A 93 -11.36 4.12 1.80
CA VAL A 93 -12.21 5.14 2.39
C VAL A 93 -13.05 5.69 1.25
N VAL A 94 -14.36 5.78 1.47
CA VAL A 94 -15.34 6.32 0.50
C VAL A 94 -15.58 7.78 0.83
#